data_AF-G7PTB1-F1
#
_entry.id   AF-G7PTB1-F1
#
_cell.length_a   1.000
_cell.length_b   1.000
_cell.length_c   1.000
_cell.angle_alpha   90.00
_cell.angle_beta   90.00
_cell.angle_gamma   90.00
#
_symmetry.space_group_name_H-M   'P 1'
#
loop_
_entity.id
_entity.type
_entity.pdbx_description
1 polymer ?
#
loop_
_entity_poly.entity_id
_entity_poly.type
_entity_poly.pdbx_seq_one_letter_code
_entity_poly.pdbx_strand_id
1 'polypeptide(L)'
;MLPLLRCVPRVLGSAVPSLRALHTEGDKAFVDFLKDEIEEERKIQKHKTLPKMSGGWELELNGTEAKLVRKVAGEKIIVTFNINNSIPPTFDGEEEPTQKQKVEEQEPELTSTPNFVVEVIKNDGKKALVLDCHYPEDEVGQEDEAESDIFSIREVSFQSSGESEWKDTNYTLNTDSLDWALYDHLMDFLADRGVDNTFADELVELSTALEHQEYISFLEDLKRFVKSQ
;
A
#
# COMPACT_ATOMS: atom_id res chain seq x y z
N MET A 1 -72.86 50.87 -6.86
CA MET A 1 -72.50 50.00 -5.71
C MET A 1 -71.45 49.01 -6.18
N LEU A 2 -70.50 48.73 -5.28
CA LEU A 2 -69.11 48.35 -5.52
C LEU A 2 -68.87 46.92 -6.08
N PRO A 3 -67.68 46.70 -6.70
CA PRO A 3 -67.23 45.41 -7.23
C PRO A 3 -66.50 44.52 -6.20
N LEU A 4 -66.24 43.30 -6.66
CA LEU A 4 -65.60 42.15 -6.00
C LEU A 4 -64.19 42.41 -5.43
N LEU A 5 -63.88 41.75 -4.31
CA LEU A 5 -62.51 41.28 -4.01
C LEU A 5 -62.53 39.86 -3.42
N ARG A 6 -61.94 38.92 -4.16
CA ARG A 6 -61.55 37.58 -3.69
C ARG A 6 -60.27 37.72 -2.85
N CYS A 7 -60.28 37.26 -1.61
CA CYS A 7 -59.06 36.98 -0.85
C CYS A 7 -58.48 35.63 -1.30
N VAL A 8 -57.28 35.65 -1.88
CA VAL A 8 -56.45 34.46 -2.08
C VAL A 8 -55.54 34.31 -0.87
N PRO A 9 -55.45 33.14 -0.21
CA PRO A 9 -54.44 32.92 0.81
C PRO A 9 -53.06 32.84 0.16
N ARG A 10 -52.18 33.76 0.55
CA ARG A 10 -50.75 33.75 0.22
C ARG A 10 -50.12 32.60 1.01
N VAL A 11 -49.86 31.47 0.35
CA VAL A 11 -49.02 30.42 0.91
C VAL A 11 -47.61 31.01 1.04
N LEU A 12 -47.18 31.26 2.28
CA LEU A 12 -45.76 31.47 2.56
C LEU A 12 -45.07 30.14 2.28
N GLY A 13 -44.42 30.04 1.11
CA GLY A 13 -43.43 29.02 0.88
C GLY A 13 -42.30 29.25 1.87
N SER A 14 -42.18 28.38 2.88
CA SER A 14 -41.00 28.29 3.72
C SER A 14 -39.85 27.82 2.83
N ALA A 15 -39.04 28.76 2.34
CA ALA A 15 -37.76 28.43 1.75
C ALA A 15 -36.90 27.80 2.86
N VAL A 16 -36.69 26.50 2.77
CA VAL A 16 -35.67 25.80 3.55
C VAL A 16 -34.34 26.44 3.15
N PRO A 17 -33.52 26.97 4.08
CA PRO A 17 -32.20 27.45 3.75
C PRO A 17 -31.41 26.26 3.22
N SER A 18 -31.08 26.27 1.94
CA SER A 18 -30.00 25.44 1.43
C SER A 18 -28.75 25.84 2.21
N LEU A 19 -28.25 24.94 3.08
CA LEU A 19 -26.89 25.04 3.60
C LEU A 19 -26.00 25.04 2.36
N ARG A 20 -25.49 26.21 1.99
CA ARG A 20 -24.35 26.28 1.06
C ARG A 20 -23.16 25.70 1.82
N ALA A 21 -22.41 24.76 1.24
CA ALA A 21 -21.20 24.33 1.89
C ALA A 21 -20.25 25.52 2.05
N LEU A 22 -19.45 25.45 3.11
CA LEU A 22 -18.45 26.46 3.41
C LEU A 22 -17.36 26.39 2.34
N HIS A 23 -17.15 27.49 1.61
CA HIS A 23 -16.05 27.64 0.68
C HIS A 23 -15.32 28.94 1.02
N THR A 24 -14.04 28.81 1.38
CA THR A 24 -13.18 29.87 1.90
C THR A 24 -12.10 30.24 0.89
N GLU A 25 -11.38 31.34 1.14
CA GLU A 25 -10.16 31.67 0.38
C GLU A 25 -9.06 30.62 0.61
N GLY A 26 -9.07 29.93 1.76
CA GLY A 26 -8.18 28.81 2.04
C GLY A 26 -8.42 27.64 1.11
N ASP A 27 -9.68 27.28 0.84
CA ASP A 27 -10.04 26.19 -0.07
C ASP A 27 -9.58 26.49 -1.51
N LYS A 28 -9.66 27.76 -1.92
CA LYS A 28 -9.15 28.20 -3.23
C LYS A 28 -7.64 28.03 -3.33
N ALA A 29 -6.89 28.55 -2.35
CA ALA A 29 -5.43 28.41 -2.31
C ALA A 29 -5.01 26.94 -2.27
N PHE A 30 -5.76 26.11 -1.54
CA PHE A 30 -5.49 24.68 -1.43
C PHE A 30 -5.74 23.95 -2.76
N VAL A 31 -6.82 24.27 -3.48
CA VAL A 31 -7.09 23.68 -4.81
C VAL A 31 -6.03 24.08 -5.84
N ASP A 32 -5.54 25.32 -5.79
CA ASP A 32 -4.47 25.79 -6.67
C ASP A 32 -3.16 25.04 -6.37
N PHE A 33 -2.81 24.89 -5.08
CA PHE A 33 -1.67 24.08 -4.66
C PHE A 33 -1.77 22.62 -5.14
N LEU A 34 -2.88 21.94 -4.84
CA LEU A 34 -3.08 20.54 -5.25
C LEU A 34 -3.04 20.38 -6.76
N LYS A 35 -3.44 21.39 -7.54
CA LYS A 35 -3.34 21.34 -8.99
C LYS A 35 -1.89 21.27 -9.44
N ASP A 36 -1.04 22.12 -8.89
CA ASP A 36 0.37 22.18 -9.27
C ASP A 36 1.10 20.92 -8.78
N GLU A 37 0.79 20.44 -7.57
CA GLU A 37 1.34 19.19 -7.02
C GLU A 37 1.04 17.98 -7.91
N ILE A 38 -0.23 17.78 -8.30
CA ILE A 38 -0.63 16.68 -9.19
C ILE A 38 0.10 16.78 -10.55
N GLU A 39 0.34 17.99 -11.06
CA GLU A 39 1.06 18.19 -12.32
C GLU A 39 2.54 17.80 -12.19
N GLU A 40 3.20 18.11 -11.07
CA GLU A 40 4.59 17.70 -10.81
C GLU A 40 4.70 16.20 -10.55
N GLU A 41 3.85 15.63 -9.71
CA GLU A 41 3.86 14.19 -9.40
C GLU A 41 3.71 13.32 -10.67
N ARG A 42 2.83 13.75 -11.59
CA ARG A 42 2.67 13.08 -12.88
C ARG A 42 3.89 13.18 -13.78
N LYS A 43 4.72 14.21 -13.65
CA LYS A 43 5.98 14.33 -14.41
C LYS A 43 7.04 13.40 -13.85
N ILE A 44 7.16 13.31 -12.53
CA ILE A 44 8.19 12.51 -11.86
C ILE A 44 7.80 11.03 -11.70
N GLN A 45 6.51 10.68 -11.91
CA GLN A 45 6.03 9.30 -11.89
C GLN A 45 6.81 8.42 -12.89
N LYS A 46 7.72 7.61 -12.32
CA LYS A 46 8.66 6.73 -13.04
C LYS A 46 7.94 5.66 -13.83
N HIS A 47 6.96 5.01 -13.20
CA HIS A 47 6.22 3.90 -13.79
C HIS A 47 4.89 4.40 -14.38
N LYS A 48 4.83 4.53 -15.71
CA LYS A 48 3.55 4.76 -16.42
C LYS A 48 2.69 3.51 -16.52
N THR A 49 3.33 2.35 -16.37
CA THR A 49 2.71 1.03 -16.32
C THR A 49 3.34 0.28 -15.17
N LEU A 50 2.53 -0.45 -14.41
CA LEU A 50 3.01 -1.21 -13.26
C LEU A 50 4.13 -2.19 -13.67
N PRO A 51 5.22 -2.30 -12.88
CA PRO A 51 6.21 -3.36 -13.00
C PRO A 51 5.55 -4.74 -13.01
N LYS A 52 6.17 -5.69 -13.71
CA LYS A 52 5.66 -7.06 -13.78
C LYS A 52 6.51 -7.95 -12.89
N MET A 53 5.84 -8.76 -12.08
CA MET A 53 6.48 -9.85 -11.36
C MET A 53 6.86 -10.98 -12.34
N SER A 54 8.09 -11.46 -12.27
CA SER A 54 8.55 -12.64 -12.98
C SER A 54 7.98 -13.92 -12.33
N GLY A 55 8.10 -15.08 -12.97
CA GLY A 55 7.59 -16.34 -12.40
C GLY A 55 6.08 -16.61 -12.58
N GLY A 56 5.35 -15.70 -13.23
CA GLY A 56 3.96 -15.92 -13.68
C GLY A 56 2.90 -15.65 -12.62
N TRP A 57 3.08 -14.58 -11.84
CA TRP A 57 2.08 -14.10 -10.89
C TRP A 57 0.98 -13.30 -11.59
N GLU A 58 -0.26 -13.53 -11.17
CA GLU A 58 -1.42 -12.72 -11.52
C GLU A 58 -1.65 -11.68 -10.41
N LEU A 59 -1.70 -10.39 -10.77
CA LEU A 59 -1.96 -9.29 -9.83
C LEU A 59 -3.45 -8.97 -9.77
N GLU A 60 -4.02 -9.02 -8.56
CA GLU A 60 -5.36 -8.57 -8.21
C GLU A 60 -5.24 -7.36 -7.27
N LEU A 61 -5.99 -6.28 -7.55
CA LEU A 61 -5.97 -5.05 -6.75
C LEU A 61 -7.35 -4.75 -6.16
N ASN A 62 -7.38 -4.35 -4.90
CA ASN A 62 -8.57 -3.89 -4.19
C ASN A 62 -8.23 -2.67 -3.33
N GLY A 63 -8.30 -1.47 -3.94
CA GLY A 63 -7.79 -0.25 -3.31
C GLY A 63 -6.29 -0.39 -3.05
N THR A 64 -5.88 -0.24 -1.78
CA THR A 64 -4.48 -0.32 -1.37
C THR A 64 -3.99 -1.74 -1.09
N GLU A 65 -4.89 -2.73 -1.10
CA GLU A 65 -4.54 -4.14 -0.95
C GLU A 65 -4.22 -4.74 -2.33
N ALA A 66 -3.05 -5.35 -2.43
CA ALA A 66 -2.57 -6.05 -3.61
C ALA A 66 -2.38 -7.52 -3.31
N LYS A 67 -2.82 -8.37 -4.24
CA LYS A 67 -2.74 -9.82 -4.15
C LYS A 67 -2.07 -10.40 -5.38
N LEU A 68 -0.95 -11.09 -5.19
CA LEU A 68 -0.24 -11.82 -6.22
C LEU A 68 -0.60 -13.30 -6.11
N VAL A 69 -1.14 -13.88 -7.18
CA VAL A 69 -1.59 -15.29 -7.20
C VAL A 69 -0.75 -16.09 -8.18
N ARG A 70 -0.24 -17.23 -7.72
CA ARG A 70 0.48 -18.20 -8.56
C ARG A 70 -0.04 -19.62 -8.28
N LYS A 71 -0.12 -20.44 -9.32
CA LYS A 71 -0.51 -21.86 -9.21
C LYS A 71 0.60 -22.73 -9.77
N VAL A 72 1.16 -23.61 -8.94
CA VAL A 72 2.23 -24.54 -9.33
C VAL A 72 1.99 -25.92 -8.72
N ALA A 73 2.16 -26.98 -9.51
CA ALA A 73 2.13 -28.37 -9.03
C ALA A 73 0.94 -28.78 -8.12
N GLY A 74 -0.23 -28.15 -8.28
CA GLY A 74 -1.40 -28.40 -7.42
C GLY A 74 -1.39 -27.66 -6.08
N GLU A 75 -0.55 -26.64 -5.97
CA GLU A 75 -0.57 -25.66 -4.89
C GLU A 75 -1.01 -24.30 -5.46
N LYS A 76 -1.73 -23.54 -4.64
CA LYS A 76 -2.03 -22.13 -4.88
C LYS A 76 -1.25 -21.31 -3.87
N ILE A 77 -0.40 -20.42 -4.37
CA ILE A 77 0.38 -19.49 -3.58
C ILE A 77 -0.25 -18.12 -3.76
N ILE A 78 -0.50 -17.45 -2.65
CA ILE A 78 -1.08 -16.12 -2.62
C ILE A 78 -0.15 -15.26 -1.77
N VAL A 79 0.33 -14.16 -2.33
CA VAL A 79 1.06 -13.14 -1.56
C VAL A 79 0.15 -11.92 -1.47
N THR A 80 -0.12 -11.46 -0.25
CA THR A 80 -0.96 -10.28 0.00
C THR A 80 -0.14 -9.23 0.72
N PHE A 81 -0.22 -7.98 0.25
CA PHE A 81 0.43 -6.84 0.88
C PHE A 81 -0.46 -5.59 0.79
N ASN A 82 -0.17 -4.59 1.61
CA ASN A 82 -0.87 -3.31 1.60
C ASN A 82 0.13 -2.16 1.51
N ILE A 83 -0.12 -1.23 0.59
CA ILE A 83 0.77 -0.07 0.38
C ILE A 83 0.62 1.02 1.45
N ASN A 84 -0.42 0.96 2.30
CA ASN A 84 -0.55 1.89 3.42
C ASN A 84 0.59 1.67 4.43
N ASN A 85 1.19 2.77 4.91
CA ASN A 85 2.27 2.76 5.90
C ASN A 85 3.46 1.86 5.50
N SER A 86 3.73 1.79 4.20
CA SER A 86 4.75 0.90 3.62
C SER A 86 6.10 1.59 3.38
N ILE A 87 6.15 2.92 3.48
CA ILE A 87 7.39 3.70 3.34
C ILE A 87 8.02 3.80 4.73
N PRO A 88 9.23 3.24 4.94
CA PRO A 88 9.94 3.38 6.20
C PRO A 88 10.21 4.86 6.51
N PRO A 89 10.20 5.27 7.79
CA PRO A 89 10.63 6.61 8.14
C PRO A 89 12.09 6.78 7.70
N THR A 90 12.40 7.81 6.91
CA THR A 90 13.79 8.19 6.68
C THR A 90 14.37 8.57 8.04
N PHE A 91 15.30 7.76 8.55
CA PHE A 91 16.15 8.16 9.66
C PHE A 91 17.14 9.16 9.10
N ASP A 92 16.65 10.34 8.75
CA ASP A 92 17.46 11.51 8.48
C ASP A 92 18.08 11.86 9.84
N GLY A 93 19.21 11.22 10.12
CA GLY A 93 20.05 11.56 11.25
C GLY A 93 20.21 13.08 11.27
N GLU A 94 20.20 13.64 12.47
CA GLU A 94 20.56 15.02 12.76
C GLU A 94 22.03 15.28 12.33
N GLU A 95 22.33 15.24 11.03
CA GLU A 95 23.59 15.71 10.50
C GLU A 95 23.46 17.22 10.31
N GLU A 96 24.13 17.95 11.20
CA GLU A 96 24.34 19.39 11.05
C GLU A 96 24.80 19.72 9.61
N PRO A 97 24.38 20.86 9.04
CA PRO A 97 24.63 21.17 7.65
C PRO A 97 26.12 21.48 7.46
N THR A 98 26.90 20.45 7.12
CA THR A 98 28.27 20.65 6.64
C THR A 98 28.23 21.11 5.19
N GLN A 99 28.99 22.16 4.93
CA GLN A 99 28.90 22.99 3.74
C GLN A 99 29.25 22.24 2.44
N LYS A 100 28.39 22.45 1.44
CA LYS A 100 28.67 22.51 -0.01
C LYS A 100 28.97 21.18 -0.71
N GLN A 101 27.95 20.66 -1.38
CA GLN A 101 27.98 20.44 -2.82
C GLN A 101 26.55 20.58 -3.36
N LYS A 102 26.38 21.31 -4.48
CA LYS A 102 25.16 21.25 -5.29
C LYS A 102 25.07 19.83 -5.88
N VAL A 103 24.54 18.90 -5.11
CA VAL A 103 23.78 17.80 -5.68
C VAL A 103 22.49 18.47 -6.13
N GLU A 104 22.05 18.24 -7.37
CA GLU A 104 20.67 18.54 -7.73
C GLU A 104 19.78 17.99 -6.60
N GLU A 105 18.85 18.78 -6.10
CA GLU A 105 17.86 18.34 -5.12
C GLU A 105 17.05 17.20 -5.79
N GLN A 106 17.63 16.01 -5.85
CA GLN A 106 16.92 14.78 -6.14
C GLN A 106 16.16 14.51 -4.87
N GLU A 107 14.84 14.74 -4.92
CA GLU A 107 13.94 14.31 -3.89
C GLU A 107 14.26 12.85 -3.53
N PRO A 108 14.31 12.49 -2.24
CA PRO A 108 14.62 11.14 -1.83
C PRO A 108 13.65 10.20 -2.54
N GLU A 109 14.20 9.19 -3.21
CA GLU A 109 13.40 8.18 -3.85
C GLU A 109 12.64 7.42 -2.76
N LEU A 110 11.34 7.69 -2.66
CA LEU A 110 10.47 7.02 -1.70
C LEU A 110 10.34 5.56 -2.12
N THR A 111 10.84 4.66 -1.28
CA THR A 111 10.76 3.22 -1.49
C THR A 111 9.70 2.64 -0.57
N SER A 112 8.76 1.89 -1.16
CA SER A 112 7.72 1.17 -0.43
C SER A 112 8.15 -0.27 -0.18
N THR A 113 8.36 -0.62 1.10
CA THR A 113 8.76 -1.95 1.58
C THR A 113 7.69 -2.53 2.51
N PRO A 114 6.49 -2.85 2.00
CA PRO A 114 5.40 -3.35 2.83
C PRO A 114 5.70 -4.74 3.39
N ASN A 115 5.21 -5.03 4.59
CA ASN A 115 5.09 -6.42 5.01
C ASN A 115 4.17 -7.17 4.04
N PHE A 116 4.46 -8.45 3.82
CA PHE A 116 3.68 -9.29 2.93
C PHE A 116 3.43 -10.65 3.55
N VAL A 117 2.21 -11.16 3.33
CA VAL A 117 1.76 -12.43 3.87
C VAL A 117 1.70 -13.45 2.74
N VAL A 118 2.41 -14.56 2.91
CA VAL A 118 2.40 -15.68 1.97
C VAL A 118 1.46 -16.75 2.48
N GLU A 119 0.43 -17.08 1.70
CA GLU A 119 -0.45 -18.22 1.93
C GLU A 119 -0.15 -19.33 0.92
N VAL A 120 0.16 -20.53 1.42
CA VAL A 120 0.35 -21.73 0.59
C VAL A 120 -0.78 -22.71 0.86
N ILE A 121 -1.63 -22.90 -0.16
CA ILE A 121 -2.78 -23.80 -0.13
C ILE A 121 -2.50 -25.02 -0.98
N LYS A 122 -2.54 -26.21 -0.38
CA LYS A 122 -2.40 -27.49 -1.09
C LYS A 122 -3.74 -27.95 -1.68
N ASN A 123 -3.71 -28.92 -2.58
CA ASN A 123 -4.88 -29.46 -3.30
C ASN A 123 -6.09 -29.85 -2.44
N ASP A 124 -5.91 -30.25 -1.18
CA ASP A 124 -7.05 -30.58 -0.32
C ASP A 124 -7.90 -29.35 0.06
N GLY A 125 -7.32 -28.15 -0.09
CA GLY A 125 -7.97 -26.86 0.05
C GLY A 125 -8.53 -26.56 1.44
N LYS A 126 -8.18 -27.36 2.46
CA LYS A 126 -8.78 -27.23 3.80
C LYS A 126 -8.03 -26.25 4.68
N LYS A 127 -6.70 -26.21 4.54
CA LYS A 127 -5.82 -25.36 5.32
C LYS A 127 -4.81 -24.66 4.43
N ALA A 128 -4.40 -23.47 4.84
CA ALA A 128 -3.28 -22.74 4.30
C ALA A 128 -2.15 -22.75 5.35
N LEU A 129 -0.91 -22.94 4.91
CA LEU A 129 0.24 -22.50 5.69
C LEU A 129 0.42 -21.00 5.41
N VAL A 130 0.48 -20.19 6.45
CA VAL A 130 0.58 -18.74 6.34
C VAL A 130 1.86 -18.25 6.99
N LEU A 131 2.64 -17.47 6.24
CA LEU A 131 3.93 -16.93 6.63
C LEU A 131 3.89 -15.41 6.51
N ASP A 132 4.00 -14.71 7.64
CA ASP A 132 4.09 -13.26 7.68
C ASP A 132 5.55 -12.83 7.49
N CYS A 133 5.82 -12.08 6.43
CA CYS A 133 7.16 -11.71 6.00
C CYS A 133 7.33 -10.19 6.06
N HIS A 134 8.54 -9.74 6.36
CA HIS A 134 8.88 -8.32 6.43
C HIS A 134 10.28 -8.04 5.92
N TYR A 135 10.50 -6.79 5.51
CA TYR A 135 11.83 -6.27 5.18
C TYR A 135 12.51 -5.83 6.48
N PRO A 136 13.71 -6.32 6.82
CA PRO A 136 14.44 -5.89 7.99
C PRO A 136 14.78 -4.39 7.92
N GLU A 137 14.64 -3.67 9.04
CA GLU A 137 14.94 -2.22 9.12
C GLU A 137 16.46 -1.91 9.22
N ASP A 138 17.29 -2.93 9.46
CA ASP A 138 18.68 -2.79 9.99
C ASP A 138 19.83 -3.03 8.98
N GLU A 139 19.63 -2.91 7.65
CA GLU A 139 20.73 -3.13 6.67
C GLU A 139 21.28 -1.86 6.01
N VAL A 140 21.35 -0.75 6.74
CA VAL A 140 22.19 0.39 6.34
C VAL A 140 23.56 0.25 7.04
N GLY A 141 24.45 -0.59 6.48
CA GLY A 141 25.89 -0.51 6.78
C GLY A 141 26.58 -1.74 7.38
N GLN A 142 26.19 -2.97 7.03
CA GLN A 142 27.09 -4.12 7.18
C GLN A 142 27.56 -4.61 5.81
N GLU A 143 28.82 -4.29 5.50
CA GLU A 143 29.61 -4.83 4.40
C GLU A 143 29.84 -6.34 4.60
N ASP A 144 28.83 -7.18 4.36
CA ASP A 144 28.98 -8.62 4.10
C ASP A 144 27.96 -9.01 3.00
N GLU A 145 28.18 -8.41 1.84
CA GLU A 145 27.32 -8.34 0.63
C GLU A 145 27.13 -9.68 -0.12
N ALA A 146 27.25 -10.84 0.55
CA ALA A 146 27.23 -12.13 -0.12
C ALA A 146 26.05 -13.04 0.24
N GLU A 147 25.33 -12.82 1.35
CA GLU A 147 24.33 -13.80 1.81
C GLU A 147 23.27 -13.26 2.80
N SER A 148 22.95 -11.94 2.83
CA SER A 148 21.78 -11.47 3.59
C SER A 148 20.48 -11.69 2.80
N ASP A 149 19.47 -12.23 3.48
CA ASP A 149 18.13 -12.37 2.92
C ASP A 149 17.44 -10.99 2.90
N ILE A 150 16.86 -10.64 1.75
CA ILE A 150 16.21 -9.32 1.54
C ILE A 150 14.95 -9.16 2.42
N PHE A 151 14.34 -10.29 2.78
CA PHE A 151 13.19 -10.35 3.66
C PHE A 151 13.38 -11.46 4.68
N SER A 152 12.64 -11.37 5.79
CA SER A 152 12.61 -12.42 6.80
C SER A 152 11.20 -12.80 7.19
N ILE A 153 11.04 -14.04 7.63
CA ILE A 153 9.76 -14.56 8.12
C ILE A 153 9.65 -14.20 9.60
N ARG A 154 8.57 -13.52 10.00
CA ARG A 154 8.30 -13.11 11.40
C ARG A 154 7.43 -14.12 12.13
N GLU A 155 6.37 -14.58 11.46
CA GLU A 155 5.39 -15.48 12.03
C GLU A 155 4.97 -16.57 11.05
N VAL A 156 4.70 -17.77 11.58
CA VAL A 156 4.17 -18.91 10.81
C VAL A 156 2.98 -19.50 11.52
N SER A 157 1.88 -19.73 10.80
CA SER A 157 0.69 -20.39 11.35
C SER A 157 -0.04 -21.23 10.30
N PHE A 158 -1.00 -22.04 10.77
CA PHE A 158 -1.98 -22.65 9.89
C PHE A 158 -3.31 -21.92 10.01
N GLN A 159 -3.91 -21.56 8.88
CA GLN A 159 -5.24 -20.97 8.79
C GLN A 159 -6.19 -21.87 7.99
N SER A 160 -7.50 -21.74 8.22
CA SER A 160 -8.49 -22.38 7.36
C SER A 160 -8.52 -21.67 6.00
N SER A 161 -8.45 -22.43 4.91
CA SER A 161 -8.50 -21.83 3.57
C SER A 161 -9.91 -21.27 3.30
N GLY A 162 -9.99 -19.99 2.91
CA GLY A 162 -11.25 -19.32 2.55
C GLY A 162 -12.01 -18.64 3.70
N GLU A 163 -11.45 -18.62 4.92
CA GLU A 163 -11.91 -17.71 5.97
C GLU A 163 -11.41 -16.29 5.67
N SER A 164 -12.27 -15.28 5.87
CA SER A 164 -11.94 -13.87 5.59
C SER A 164 -11.19 -13.19 6.73
N GLU A 165 -11.21 -13.78 7.93
CA GLU A 165 -10.62 -13.20 9.13
C GLU A 165 -9.57 -14.15 9.70
N TRP A 166 -8.48 -13.55 10.16
CA TRP A 166 -7.44 -14.28 10.86
C TRP A 166 -7.96 -14.84 12.18
N LYS A 167 -7.71 -16.13 12.40
CA LYS A 167 -8.12 -16.79 13.63
C LYS A 167 -7.01 -16.71 14.68
N ASP A 168 -7.17 -15.77 15.61
CA ASP A 168 -6.30 -15.51 16.76
C ASP A 168 -6.11 -16.72 17.71
N THR A 169 -7.06 -17.67 17.70
CA THR A 169 -7.01 -18.90 18.49
C THR A 169 -6.16 -20.02 17.87
N ASN A 170 -5.66 -19.85 16.64
CA ASN A 170 -4.70 -20.77 16.06
C ASN A 170 -3.30 -20.51 16.63
N TYR A 171 -2.50 -21.56 16.75
CA TYR A 171 -1.11 -21.41 17.17
C TYR A 171 -0.31 -20.67 16.10
N THR A 172 0.35 -19.59 16.52
CA THR A 172 1.29 -18.81 15.71
C THR A 172 2.68 -18.98 16.28
N LEU A 173 3.59 -19.46 15.45
CA LEU A 173 5.01 -19.59 15.74
C LEU A 173 5.69 -18.27 15.42
N ASN A 174 6.26 -17.61 16.42
CA ASN A 174 7.20 -16.52 16.24
C ASN A 174 8.59 -17.09 15.93
N THR A 175 9.32 -16.47 14.99
CA THR A 175 10.58 -16.98 14.46
C THR A 175 11.83 -16.46 15.18
N ASP A 176 11.72 -15.46 16.06
CA ASP A 176 12.86 -14.76 16.71
C ASP A 176 13.75 -15.71 17.53
N SER A 177 13.19 -16.81 18.03
CA SER A 177 13.90 -17.82 18.81
C SER A 177 13.82 -19.22 18.17
N LEU A 178 13.54 -19.27 16.86
CA LEU A 178 13.41 -20.52 16.14
C LEU A 178 14.78 -21.19 15.94
N ASP A 179 14.79 -22.51 15.88
CA ASP A 179 15.96 -23.25 15.45
C ASP A 179 16.34 -22.85 14.01
N TRP A 180 17.60 -22.46 13.81
CA TRP A 180 18.09 -21.92 12.54
C TRP A 180 17.89 -22.90 11.37
N ALA A 181 18.05 -24.21 11.58
CA ALA A 181 17.88 -25.19 10.51
C ALA A 181 16.41 -25.33 10.11
N LEU A 182 15.47 -25.15 11.05
CA LEU A 182 14.05 -25.06 10.72
C LEU A 182 13.71 -23.76 9.99
N TYR A 183 14.34 -22.64 10.34
CA TYR A 183 14.17 -21.37 9.64
C TYR A 183 14.66 -21.46 8.19
N ASP A 184 15.86 -22.00 7.95
CA ASP A 184 16.42 -22.21 6.60
C ASP A 184 15.46 -23.04 5.73
N HIS A 185 14.89 -24.12 6.29
CA HIS A 185 13.90 -24.92 5.58
C HIS A 185 12.58 -24.19 5.27
N LEU A 186 12.19 -23.19 6.06
CA LEU A 186 11.04 -22.34 5.74
C LEU A 186 11.37 -21.38 4.59
N MET A 187 12.58 -20.82 4.57
CA MET A 187 13.07 -19.97 3.46
C MET A 187 13.20 -20.77 2.17
N ASP A 188 13.83 -21.96 2.19
CA ASP A 188 13.88 -22.88 1.06
C ASP A 188 12.48 -23.23 0.55
N PHE A 189 11.54 -23.47 1.46
CA PHE A 189 10.16 -23.79 1.12
C PHE A 189 9.44 -22.65 0.37
N LEU A 190 9.72 -21.39 0.73
CA LEU A 190 9.24 -20.20 0.02
C LEU A 190 9.93 -20.04 -1.34
N ALA A 191 11.25 -20.21 -1.39
CA ALA A 191 12.04 -20.11 -2.62
C ALA A 191 11.61 -21.15 -3.68
N ASP A 192 11.38 -22.41 -3.27
CA ASP A 192 10.83 -23.47 -4.14
C ASP A 192 9.48 -23.10 -4.78
N ARG A 193 8.75 -22.16 -4.16
CA ARG A 193 7.46 -21.62 -4.61
C ARG A 193 7.58 -20.28 -5.34
N GLY A 194 8.80 -19.80 -5.55
CA GLY A 194 9.14 -18.54 -6.20
C GLY A 194 8.88 -17.31 -5.35
N VAL A 195 8.95 -17.46 -4.03
CA VAL A 195 9.05 -16.35 -3.08
C VAL A 195 10.49 -16.37 -2.56
N ASP A 196 11.40 -15.80 -3.35
CA ASP A 196 12.83 -15.70 -3.10
C ASP A 196 13.26 -14.21 -3.08
N ASN A 197 14.56 -13.93 -2.98
CA ASN A 197 15.08 -12.56 -2.96
C ASN A 197 14.75 -11.79 -4.25
N THR A 198 14.72 -12.46 -5.42
CA THR A 198 14.29 -11.82 -6.67
C THR A 198 12.82 -11.40 -6.61
N PHE A 199 11.95 -12.24 -6.05
CA PHE A 199 10.56 -11.87 -5.81
C PHE A 199 10.44 -10.67 -4.86
N ALA A 200 11.22 -10.62 -3.78
CA ALA A 200 11.20 -9.53 -2.82
C ALA A 200 11.61 -8.20 -3.47
N ASP A 201 12.69 -8.18 -4.26
CA ASP A 201 13.10 -6.99 -5.02
C ASP A 201 12.01 -6.51 -5.99
N GLU A 202 11.43 -7.42 -6.77
CA GLU A 202 10.34 -7.08 -7.68
C GLU A 202 9.09 -6.58 -6.95
N LEU A 203 8.84 -7.07 -5.73
CA LEU A 203 7.73 -6.65 -4.89
C LEU A 203 7.91 -5.22 -4.39
N VAL A 204 9.12 -4.82 -4.01
CA VAL A 204 9.45 -3.43 -3.64
C VAL A 204 9.19 -2.48 -4.80
N GLU A 205 9.66 -2.83 -6.00
CA GLU A 205 9.42 -2.03 -7.22
C GLU A 205 7.93 -1.91 -7.54
N LEU A 206 7.20 -3.04 -7.49
CA LEU A 206 5.75 -3.05 -7.72
C LEU A 206 5.02 -2.20 -6.67
N SER A 207 5.35 -2.37 -5.39
CA SER A 207 4.71 -1.65 -4.29
C SER A 207 4.97 -0.15 -4.39
N THR A 208 6.20 0.25 -4.72
CA THR A 208 6.58 1.66 -4.91
C THR A 208 5.81 2.29 -6.06
N ALA A 209 5.65 1.58 -7.18
CA ALA A 209 4.84 2.04 -8.30
C ALA A 209 3.35 2.17 -7.94
N LEU A 210 2.81 1.23 -7.15
CA LEU A 210 1.41 1.24 -6.69
C LEU A 210 1.16 2.39 -5.71
N GLU A 211 2.06 2.58 -4.73
CA GLU A 211 2.01 3.67 -3.76
C GLU A 211 1.93 5.02 -4.48
N HIS A 212 2.85 5.27 -5.41
CA HIS A 212 2.88 6.56 -6.10
C HIS A 212 1.63 6.80 -6.97
N GLN A 213 1.11 5.74 -7.60
CA GLN A 213 -0.13 5.82 -8.37
C GLN A 213 -1.35 6.14 -7.50
N GLU A 214 -1.46 5.51 -6.33
CA GLU A 214 -2.54 5.76 -5.38
C GLU A 214 -2.40 7.11 -4.69
N TYR A 215 -1.17 7.58 -4.42
CA TYR A 215 -0.92 8.93 -3.92
C TYR A 215 -1.43 10.01 -4.88
N ILE A 216 -1.12 9.91 -6.17
CA ILE A 216 -1.63 10.83 -7.19
C ILE A 216 -3.17 10.79 -7.23
N SER A 217 -3.76 9.59 -7.16
CA SER A 217 -5.22 9.41 -7.16
C SER A 217 -5.86 10.03 -5.92
N PHE A 218 -5.23 9.89 -4.76
CA PHE A 218 -5.63 10.55 -3.52
C PHE A 218 -5.60 12.07 -3.64
N LEU A 219 -4.54 12.66 -4.19
CA LEU A 219 -4.46 14.11 -4.42
C LEU A 219 -5.59 14.60 -5.34
N GLU A 220 -5.93 13.84 -6.38
CA GLU A 220 -7.04 14.17 -7.27
C GLU A 220 -8.39 14.17 -6.58
N ASP A 221 -8.66 13.16 -5.76
CA ASP A 221 -9.91 13.05 -5.01
C ASP A 221 -9.99 14.08 -3.88
N LEU A 222 -8.88 14.35 -3.20
CA LEU A 222 -8.77 15.43 -2.21
C LEU A 222 -9.08 16.79 -2.86
N LYS A 223 -8.51 17.07 -4.02
CA LYS A 223 -8.80 18.29 -4.78
C LYS A 223 -10.27 18.39 -5.16
N ARG A 224 -10.89 17.30 -5.63
CA ARG A 224 -12.34 17.26 -5.94
C ARG A 224 -13.18 17.53 -4.70
N PHE A 225 -12.81 16.95 -3.57
CA PHE A 225 -13.48 17.13 -2.29
C PHE A 225 -13.41 18.60 -1.83
N VAL A 226 -12.23 19.20 -1.77
CA VAL A 226 -12.03 20.59 -1.34
C VAL A 226 -12.73 21.58 -2.28
N LYS A 227 -12.81 21.27 -3.58
CA LYS A 227 -13.52 22.11 -4.57
C LYS A 227 -15.05 22.05 -4.46
N SER A 228 -15.62 21.03 -3.82
CA SER A 228 -17.07 20.82 -3.79
C SER A 228 -17.81 21.86 -2.93
N GLN A 229 -19.06 22.18 -3.29
CA GLN A 229 -19.95 23.20 -2.67
C GLN A 229 -21.27 22.60 -2.17
#